data_AF-A0A397SKH6-F1
#
_entry.id   AF-A0A397SKH6-F1
#
_cell.length_a   1.000
_cell.length_b   1.000
_cell.length_c   1.000
_cell.angle_alpha   90.00
_cell.angle_beta   90.00
_cell.angle_gamma   90.00
#
_symmetry.space_group_name_H-M   'P 1'
#
loop_
_entity.id
_entity.type
_entity.pdbx_description
1 polymer ?
#
loop_
_entity_poly.entity_id
_entity_poly.type
_entity_poly.pdbx_seq_one_letter_code
_entity_poly.pdbx_strand_id
1 'polypeptide(L)' 'DYNSLNSKQKAIKLYMNSFYGVTGQSDSLFYILELARGVTSAGQENIKLIAEFMKKKGFGIKYGDTDSLYLTCSDSYYEK' A
#
# COMPACT_ATOMS: atom_id res chain seq x y z
N ASP A 1 1.59 14.33 -26.14
CA ASP A 1 0.64 14.43 -25.00
C ASP A 1 0.68 13.26 -24.02
N TYR A 2 0.50 12.01 -24.45
CA TYR A 2 0.48 10.84 -23.54
C TYR A 2 1.70 10.72 -22.62
N ASN A 3 2.93 10.83 -23.17
CA ASN A 3 4.15 10.74 -22.37
C ASN A 3 4.24 11.84 -21.30
N SER A 4 3.77 13.06 -21.61
CA SER A 4 3.74 14.16 -20.65
C SER A 4 2.76 13.88 -19.50
N LEU A 5 1.55 13.40 -19.82
CA LEU A 5 0.56 13.01 -18.81
C LEU A 5 1.06 11.85 -17.94
N ASN A 6 1.71 10.85 -18.54
CA ASN A 6 2.28 9.72 -17.82
C ASN A 6 3.42 10.16 -16.88
N SER A 7 4.26 11.10 -17.30
CA SER A 7 5.30 11.66 -16.43
C SER A 7 4.70 12.44 -15.26
N LYS A 8 3.66 13.26 -15.50
CA LYS A 8 2.97 14.01 -14.44
C LYS A 8 2.34 13.10 -13.39
N GLN A 9 1.60 12.06 -13.80
CA GLN A 9 0.99 11.14 -12.84
C GLN A 9 2.03 10.36 -12.01
N LYS A 10 3.17 9.97 -12.62
CA LYS A 10 4.28 9.34 -11.90
C LYS A 10 4.91 10.27 -10.88
N ALA A 11 5.12 11.53 -11.23
CA ALA A 11 5.67 12.53 -10.31
C ALA A 11 4.76 12.73 -9.09
N ILE A 12 3.44 12.84 -9.30
CA ILE A 12 2.47 12.96 -8.21
C ILE A 12 2.49 11.69 -7.34
N LYS A 13 2.49 10.50 -7.94
CA LYS A 13 2.56 9.24 -7.20
C LYS A 13 3.82 9.16 -6.32
N LEU A 14 4.98 9.51 -6.88
CA LEU A 14 6.25 9.49 -6.16
C LEU A 14 6.21 10.48 -4.98
N TYR A 15 5.71 11.70 -5.22
CA TYR A 15 5.57 12.71 -4.17
C TYR A 15 4.69 12.21 -3.01
N MET A 16 3.50 11.67 -3.33
CA MET A 16 2.55 11.21 -2.32
C MET A 16 3.06 10.00 -1.52
N ASN A 17 3.71 9.04 -2.18
CA ASN A 17 4.28 7.88 -1.50
C ASN A 17 5.41 8.26 -0.53
N SER A 18 6.19 9.30 -0.86
CA SER A 18 7.25 9.79 0.01
C SER A 18 6.74 10.66 1.16
N PHE A 19 5.60 11.33 0.98
CA PHE A 19 5.08 12.31 1.94
C PHE A 19 4.78 11.71 3.32
N TYR A 20 4.26 10.49 3.38
CA TYR A 20 4.08 9.75 4.63
C TYR A 20 5.39 9.59 5.42
N GLY A 21 6.50 9.26 4.74
CA GLY A 21 7.80 9.11 5.39
C GLY A 21 8.31 10.43 5.97
N VAL A 22 8.08 11.53 5.23
CA VAL A 22 8.49 12.88 5.63
C VAL A 22 7.73 13.34 6.88
N THR A 23 6.46 12.97 7.06
CA THR A 23 5.67 13.38 8.24
C THR A 23 5.98 12.56 9.49
N GLY A 24 6.55 11.35 9.32
CA GLY A 24 7.00 10.50 10.43
C GLY A 24 8.43 10.73 10.90
N GLN A 25 9.28 11.40 10.10
CA GLN A 25 10.68 11.67 10.44
C GLN A 25 10.80 12.89 11.37
N SER A 26 11.37 12.72 12.57
CA SER A 26 11.47 13.78 13.59
C SER A 26 12.25 15.01 13.14
N ASP A 27 13.22 14.85 12.24
CA ASP A 27 14.08 15.93 11.75
C ASP A 27 13.47 16.69 10.54
N SER A 28 12.27 16.31 10.12
CA SER A 28 11.57 16.94 9.02
C SER A 28 10.88 18.23 9.45
N LEU A 29 10.94 19.25 8.59
CA LEU A 29 10.13 20.47 8.76
C LEU A 29 8.61 20.21 8.72
N PHE A 30 8.20 19.06 8.17
CA PHE A 30 6.81 18.62 8.10
C PHE A 30 6.52 17.47 9.07
N TYR A 31 7.29 17.33 10.15
CA TYR A 31 7.05 16.33 11.18
C TYR A 31 5.69 16.54 11.85
N ILE A 32 4.76 15.63 11.57
CA ILE A 32 3.41 15.60 12.13
C ILE A 32 3.11 14.14 12.47
N LEU A 33 3.49 13.74 13.68
CA LEU A 33 3.44 12.35 14.11
C LEU A 33 2.02 11.78 14.11
N GLU A 34 1.02 12.59 14.49
CA GLU A 34 -0.39 12.22 14.49
C GLU A 34 -0.88 11.87 13.08
N LEU A 35 -0.42 12.62 12.08
CA LEU A 35 -0.75 12.35 10.68
C LEU A 35 -0.12 11.03 10.23
N ALA A 36 1.17 10.81 10.51
CA ALA A 36 1.85 9.56 10.20
C ALA A 36 1.15 8.36 10.87
N ARG A 37 0.81 8.48 12.16
CA ARG A 37 0.07 7.45 12.91
C ARG A 37 -1.33 7.18 12.33
N GLY A 38 -2.04 8.22 11.91
CA GLY A 38 -3.34 8.09 11.25
C GLY A 38 -3.25 7.31 9.95
N VAL A 39 -2.25 7.63 9.11
CA VAL A 39 -1.99 6.91 7.86
C VAL A 39 -1.63 5.44 8.14
N THR A 40 -0.74 5.16 9.09
CA THR A 40 -0.39 3.78 9.47
C THR A 40 -1.60 3.00 9.96
N SER A 41 -2.45 3.61 10.80
CA SER A 41 -3.63 2.94 11.36
C SER A 41 -4.64 2.57 10.27
N ALA A 42 -4.94 3.51 9.37
CA ALA A 42 -5.81 3.24 8.22
C ALA A 42 -5.21 2.20 7.26
N GLY A 43 -3.90 2.22 7.04
CA GLY A 43 -3.19 1.21 6.24
C GLY A 43 -3.32 -0.19 6.83
N GLN A 44 -3.11 -0.34 8.14
CA GLN A 44 -3.27 -1.61 8.83
C GLN A 44 -4.70 -2.14 8.78
N GLU A 45 -5.69 -1.27 8.92
CA GLU A 45 -7.11 -1.64 8.79
C GLU A 45 -7.39 -2.18 7.38
N ASN A 46 -6.96 -1.46 6.35
CA ASN A 46 -7.15 -1.87 4.95
C ASN A 46 -6.47 -3.21 4.65
N ILE A 47 -5.21 -3.42 5.06
CA ILE A 47 -4.50 -4.68 4.82
C ILE A 47 -5.20 -5.85 5.50
N LYS A 48 -5.71 -5.67 6.73
CA LYS A 48 -6.47 -6.71 7.43
C LYS A 48 -7.81 -7.01 6.72
N LEU A 49 -8.52 -5.98 6.25
CA LEU A 49 -9.77 -6.16 5.49
C LEU A 49 -9.54 -6.94 4.20
N ILE A 50 -8.48 -6.61 3.45
CA ILE A 50 -8.12 -7.30 2.20
C ILE A 50 -7.70 -8.74 2.50
N ALA A 51 -6.91 -8.96 3.56
CA ALA A 51 -6.50 -10.30 3.98
C ALA A 51 -7.72 -11.19 4.28
N GLU A 52 -8.67 -10.70 5.05
CA GLU A 52 -9.93 -11.39 5.34
C GLU A 52 -10.75 -11.66 4.07
N PHE A 53 -10.85 -10.68 3.18
CA PHE A 53 -11.52 -10.84 1.90
C PHE A 53 -10.90 -11.95 1.04
N MET A 54 -9.57 -12.00 0.94
CA MET A 54 -8.86 -13.00 0.14
C MET A 54 -8.97 -14.41 0.73
N LYS A 55 -8.89 -14.54 2.06
CA LYS A 55 -9.15 -15.81 2.76
C LYS A 55 -10.55 -16.34 2.46
N LYS A 56 -11.57 -15.48 2.51
CA LYS A 56 -12.97 -15.85 2.17
C LYS A 56 -13.14 -16.28 0.72
N LYS A 57 -12.27 -15.82 -0.18
CA LYS A 57 -12.22 -16.24 -1.59
C LYS A 57 -11.47 -17.56 -1.81
N GLY A 58 -10.93 -18.17 -0.76
CA GLY A 58 -10.18 -19.43 -0.85
C GLY A 58 -8.69 -19.26 -1.13
N PHE A 59 -8.17 -18.03 -1.11
CA PHE A 59 -6.73 -17.79 -1.23
C PHE A 59 -6.05 -17.95 0.13
N GLY A 60 -4.87 -18.57 0.12
CA GLY A 60 -3.96 -18.53 1.25
C GLY A 60 -3.17 -17.22 1.29
N ILE A 61 -2.73 -16.81 2.47
CA ILE A 61 -1.82 -15.67 2.64
C ILE A 61 -0.46 -16.21 3.06
N LYS A 62 0.54 -15.97 2.24
CA LYS A 62 1.93 -16.37 2.50
C LYS A 62 2.65 -15.36 3.39
N TYR A 63 2.45 -14.07 3.12
CA TYR A 63 3.09 -12.96 3.81
C TYR A 63 2.27 -11.67 3.65
N GLY A 64 2.46 -10.71 4.56
CA GLY A 64 1.91 -9.38 4.45
C GLY A 64 2.86 -8.33 5.01
N ASP A 65 2.94 -7.18 4.33
CA ASP A 65 3.62 -5.97 4.78
C ASP A 65 2.60 -4.82 4.93
N THR A 66 3.11 -3.60 5.14
CA THR A 66 2.36 -2.38 5.38
C THR A 66 1.41 -2.02 4.24
N ASP A 67 1.74 -2.36 3.00
CA ASP A 67 0.99 -1.98 1.79
C ASP A 67 0.73 -3.14 0.81
N SER A 68 1.12 -4.37 1.16
CA SER A 68 1.07 -5.50 0.24
C SER A 68 0.80 -6.83 0.94
N LEU A 69 0.17 -7.75 0.20
CA LEU A 69 -0.10 -9.13 0.61
C LEU A 69 0.38 -10.09 -0.47
N TYR A 70 1.07 -11.14 -0.07
CA TYR A 70 1.51 -12.23 -0.92
C TYR A 70 0.56 -13.40 -0.73
N LEU A 71 -0.07 -13.82 -1.82
CA LEU A 71 -1.13 -14.83 -1.81
C LEU A 71 -0.66 -16.15 -2.40
N THR A 72 -1.31 -17.24 -2.00
CA THR A 72 -1.21 -18.56 -2.63
C THR A 72 -2.60 -18.98 -3.10
N CYS A 73 -2.71 -19.56 -4.29
CA CYS A 73 -3.96 -20.10 -4.84
C CYS A 73 -3.78 -21.52 -5.34
N SER A 74 -4.89 -22.20 -5.65
CA SER A 74 -4.87 -23.52 -6.27
C SER A 74 -4.31 -23.48 -7.68
N ASP A 75 -3.75 -24.61 -8.13
CA ASP A 75 -3.15 -24.78 -9.46
C ASP A 75 -4.12 -24.43 -10.61
N SER A 76 -5.43 -24.58 -10.37
CA SER A 76 -6.50 -24.20 -11.31
C SER A 76 -6.49 -22.72 -11.73
N TYR A 77 -5.87 -21.83 -10.96
CA TYR A 77 -5.72 -20.41 -11.33
C TYR A 77 -4.52 -20.13 -12.23
N TYR A 78 -3.61 -21.10 -12.38
CA TYR A 78 -2.42 -20.99 -13.21
C TYR A 78 -2.56 -21.71 -14.56
N GLU A 79 -3.59 -22.54 -14.71
CA GLU A 79 -3.96 -23.12 -16.00
C GLU A 79 -4.54 -22.04 -16.93
N LYS A 80 -4.01 -21.98 -18.16
CA LYS A 80 -4.42 -21.04 -19.21
C LYS A 80 -5.58 -21.58 -20.03
#